data_AF-A0A7X5VPX9-F1
#
_entry.id   AF-A0A7X5VPX9-F1
#
_cell.length_a   1.000
_cell.length_b   1.000
_cell.length_c   1.000
_cell.angle_alpha   90.00
_cell.angle_beta   90.00
_cell.angle_gamma   90.00
#
_symmetry.space_group_name_H-M   'P 1'
#
loop_
_entity.id
_entity.type
_entity.pdbx_description
1 polymer ?
#
loop_
_entity_poly.entity_id
_entity_poly.type
_entity_poly.pdbx_seq_one_letter_code
_entity_poly.pdbx_strand_id
1 'polypeptide(L)'
;AAATTEEALLEIMLEAGAEDLELHDDQFEVATSVEAFHAVQEALEAAGVAVGEAGLVMEPQNTVTLDGTKASQCLKLLDMLE
;
A
#
# COMPACT_ATOMS: atom_id res chain seq x y z
N ALA A 1 19.88 -6.95 13.37
CA ALA A 1 18.87 -7.32 14.38
C ALA A 1 17.52 -6.71 13.99
N ALA A 2 17.06 -6.97 12.76
CA ALA A 2 15.90 -6.31 12.16
C ALA A 2 14.67 -7.25 12.01
N ALA A 3 14.83 -8.55 12.28
CA ALA A 3 13.75 -9.53 12.14
C ALA A 3 12.58 -9.29 13.13
N THR A 4 12.87 -8.75 14.32
CA THR A 4 11.84 -8.58 15.36
C THR A 4 10.84 -7.47 15.03
N THR A 5 11.22 -6.46 14.24
CA THR A 5 10.32 -5.35 13.90
C THR A 5 9.37 -5.75 12.77
N GLU A 6 9.87 -6.46 11.76
CA GLU A 6 9.08 -6.96 10.64
C GLU A 6 8.10 -8.06 11.07
N GLU A 7 8.56 -9.05 11.86
CA GLU A 7 7.67 -10.08 12.42
C GLU A 7 6.57 -9.46 13.30
N ALA A 8 6.92 -8.51 14.18
CA ALA A 8 5.93 -7.86 15.04
C ALA A 8 4.93 -7.02 14.22
N LEU A 9 5.42 -6.30 13.21
CA LEU A 9 4.59 -5.51 12.30
C LEU A 9 3.59 -6.41 11.56
N LEU A 10 4.05 -7.56 11.07
CA LEU A 10 3.24 -8.53 10.33
C LEU A 10 2.17 -9.18 11.22
N GLU A 11 2.48 -9.48 12.49
CA GLU A 11 1.49 -9.95 13.47
C GLU A 11 0.40 -8.90 13.74
N ILE A 12 0.79 -7.65 13.99
CA ILE A 12 -0.16 -6.54 14.25
C ILE A 12 -1.08 -6.32 13.05
N MET A 13 -0.51 -6.36 11.85
CA MET A 13 -1.24 -6.17 10.61
C MET A 13 -2.24 -7.29 10.33
N LEU A 14 -1.83 -8.55 10.50
CA LEU A 14 -2.73 -9.69 10.38
C LEU A 14 -3.91 -9.60 11.36
N GLU A 15 -3.64 -9.21 12.60
CA GLU A 15 -4.67 -9.11 13.64
C GLU A 15 -5.62 -7.93 13.40
N ALA A 16 -5.12 -6.85 12.81
CA ALA A 16 -5.91 -5.67 12.46
C ALA A 16 -6.67 -5.78 11.12
N GLY A 17 -6.43 -6.84 10.35
CA GLY A 17 -7.15 -7.12 9.10
C GLY A 17 -6.48 -6.55 7.84
N ALA A 18 -5.16 -6.38 7.86
CA ALA A 18 -4.41 -6.14 6.64
C ALA A 18 -4.41 -7.38 5.75
N GLU A 19 -4.42 -7.15 4.44
CA GLU A 19 -4.48 -8.20 3.43
C GLU A 19 -3.09 -8.51 2.86
N ASP A 20 -2.24 -7.49 2.73
CA ASP A 20 -0.91 -7.64 2.18
C ASP A 20 0.11 -6.70 2.85
N LEU A 21 1.37 -7.12 2.85
CA LEU A 21 2.52 -6.31 3.25
C LEU A 21 3.64 -6.50 2.25
N GLU A 22 4.07 -5.40 1.65
CA GLU A 22 5.20 -5.37 0.72
C GLU A 22 6.29 -4.46 1.25
N LEU A 23 7.55 -4.89 1.13
CA LEU A 23 8.70 -4.04 1.42
C LEU A 23 9.14 -3.37 0.12
N HIS A 24 8.87 -2.07 0.00
CA HIS A 24 9.32 -1.23 -1.11
C HIS A 24 10.50 -0.37 -0.64
N ASP A 25 11.69 -0.69 -1.16
CA ASP A 25 12.97 -0.10 -0.77
C ASP A 25 13.25 -0.19 0.76
N ASP A 26 12.98 0.91 1.47
CA ASP A 26 13.18 1.06 2.92
C ASP A 26 11.85 1.31 3.68
N GLN A 27 10.71 1.11 3.02
CA GLN A 27 9.37 1.35 3.57
C GLN A 27 8.48 0.11 3.45
N PHE A 28 7.66 -0.10 4.48
CA PHE A 28 6.63 -1.13 4.46
C PHE A 28 5.33 -0.51 3.92
N GLU A 29 4.84 -1.06 2.80
CA GLU A 29 3.52 -0.77 2.28
C GLU A 29 2.54 -1.84 2.75
N VAL A 30 1.34 -1.40 3.13
CA VAL A 30 0.35 -2.23 3.80
C VAL A 30 -0.95 -2.08 3.04
N ALA A 31 -1.38 -3.16 2.40
CA ALA A 31 -2.64 -3.19 1.68
C ALA A 31 -3.74 -3.70 2.60
N THR A 32 -4.86 -2.99 2.66
CA THR A 32 -6.02 -3.36 3.47
C THR A 32 -7.29 -3.04 2.71
N SER A 33 -8.39 -3.70 3.08
CA SER A 33 -9.70 -3.23 2.66
C SER A 33 -10.04 -1.87 3.27
N VAL A 34 -10.96 -1.14 2.61
CA VAL A 34 -11.47 0.16 3.09
C VAL A 34 -12.10 0.04 4.49
N GLU A 35 -12.73 -1.10 4.78
CA GLU A 35 -13.39 -1.37 6.06
C GLU A 35 -12.38 -1.59 7.19
N ALA A 36 -11.25 -2.24 6.89
CA ALA A 36 -10.17 -2.52 7.85
C ALA A 36 -9.17 -1.36 8.01
N PHE A 37 -9.15 -0.40 7.09
CA PHE A 37 -8.18 0.71 7.06
C PHE A 37 -8.03 1.42 8.42
N HIS A 38 -9.17 1.78 9.04
CA HIS A 38 -9.15 2.47 10.34
C HIS A 38 -8.60 1.60 11.47
N ALA A 39 -8.94 0.31 11.47
CA ALA A 39 -8.48 -0.64 12.49
C ALA A 39 -6.96 -0.90 12.36
N VAL A 40 -6.46 -1.04 11.12
CA VAL A 40 -5.03 -1.19 10.85
C VAL A 40 -4.26 0.06 11.25
N GLN A 41 -4.77 1.25 10.93
CA GLN A 41 -4.13 2.50 11.34
C GLN A 41 -4.02 2.61 12.88
N GLU A 42 -5.11 2.37 13.60
CA GLU A 42 -5.10 2.42 15.08
C GLU A 42 -4.17 1.37 15.68
N ALA A 43 -4.10 0.17 15.11
CA ALA A 43 -3.22 -0.89 15.58
C ALA A 43 -1.73 -0.55 15.40
N LEU A 44 -1.37 0.07 14.27
CA LEU A 44 -0.01 0.54 14.00
C LEU A 44 0.38 1.69 14.93
N GLU A 45 -0.51 2.65 15.15
CA GLU A 45 -0.29 3.75 16.10
C GLU A 45 -0.12 3.24 17.54
N ALA A 46 -0.96 2.28 17.96
CA ALA A 46 -0.89 1.66 19.28
C ALA A 46 0.42 0.87 19.50
N ALA A 47 0.95 0.27 18.44
CA ALA A 47 2.23 -0.41 18.44
C ALA A 47 3.44 0.56 18.36
N GLY A 48 3.20 1.86 18.21
CA GLY A 48 4.25 2.87 18.11
C GLY A 48 4.94 2.91 16.75
N VAL A 49 4.31 2.35 15.71
CA VAL A 49 4.79 2.41 14.33
C VAL A 49 4.36 3.74 13.73
N ALA A 50 5.33 4.52 13.24
CA ALA A 50 5.04 5.78 12.57
C ALA A 50 4.51 5.52 11.16
N VAL A 51 3.23 5.81 10.94
CA VAL A 51 2.62 5.78 9.60
C VAL A 51 2.98 7.07 8.88
N GLY A 52 3.76 6.97 7.80
CA GLY A 52 4.20 8.14 7.02
C GLY A 52 3.11 8.67 6.10
N GLU A 53 2.51 7.78 5.32
CA GLU A 53 1.43 8.07 4.39
C GLU A 53 0.35 6.99 4.51
N ALA A 54 -0.91 7.40 4.56
CA ALA A 54 -2.05 6.51 4.58
C ALA A 54 -3.21 7.15 3.82
N GLY A 55 -3.78 6.41 2.88
CA GLY A 55 -4.85 6.90 2.04
C GLY A 55 -5.58 5.78 1.33
N LEU A 56 -6.81 6.06 0.94
CA LEU A 56 -7.59 5.17 0.10
C LEU A 56 -7.19 5.40 -1.35
N VAL A 57 -6.58 4.39 -1.96
CA VAL A 57 -6.21 4.38 -3.38
C VAL A 57 -7.09 3.42 -4.15
N MET A 58 -7.36 3.75 -5.41
CA MET A 58 -8.07 2.85 -6.32
C MET A 58 -7.06 1.93 -6.99
N GLU A 59 -6.96 0.70 -6.51
CA GLU A 59 -6.08 -0.30 -7.11
C GLU A 59 -6.75 -1.01 -8.30
N PRO A 60 -6.10 -1.05 -9.48
CA PRO A 60 -6.68 -1.69 -10.65
C PRO A 60 -6.63 -3.23 -10.55
N GLN A 61 -7.79 -3.88 -10.53
CA GLN A 61 -7.88 -5.35 -10.52
C GLN A 61 -7.34 -6.02 -11.79
N ASN A 62 -7.29 -5.31 -12.91
CA ASN A 62 -6.77 -5.83 -14.18
C ASN A 62 -5.88 -4.78 -14.83
N THR A 63 -4.70 -5.20 -15.27
CA THR A 63 -3.77 -4.34 -16.02
C THR A 63 -3.74 -4.76 -17.49
N VAL A 64 -3.49 -3.79 -18.37
CA VAL A 64 -3.32 -4.03 -19.81
C VAL A 64 -1.96 -3.49 -20.21
N THR A 65 -1.10 -4.36 -20.73
CA THR A 65 0.20 -3.94 -21.26
C THR A 65 0.01 -3.06 -22.49
N LEU A 66 0.61 -1.87 -22.47
CA LEU A 66 0.60 -0.95 -23.61
C LEU A 66 2.00 -0.84 -24.19
N ASP A 67 2.09 -0.91 -25.51
CA ASP A 67 3.35 -0.89 -26.27
C ASP A 67 3.42 0.28 -27.27
N GLY A 68 4.65 0.74 -27.51
CA GLY A 68 4.98 1.76 -28.52
C GLY A 68 4.12 3.02 -28.43
N THR A 69 3.39 3.29 -29.51
CA THR A 69 2.57 4.51 -29.66
C THR A 69 1.42 4.58 -28.65
N LYS A 70 0.81 3.45 -28.27
CA LYS A 70 -0.32 3.44 -27.33
C LYS A 70 0.08 3.87 -25.93
N ALA A 71 1.24 3.41 -25.45
CA ALA A 71 1.78 3.85 -24.16
C ALA A 71 2.00 5.37 -24.14
N SER A 72 2.60 5.92 -25.20
CA SER A 72 2.84 7.38 -25.29
C SER A 72 1.55 8.22 -25.34
N GLN A 73 0.47 7.69 -25.92
CA GLN A 73 -0.83 8.35 -25.97
C GLN A 73 -1.52 8.32 -24.61
N CYS A 74 -1.46 7.19 -23.89
CA CYS A 74 -2.00 7.08 -22.54
C CYS A 74 -1.25 7.99 -21.56
N LEU A 75 0.08 8.05 -21.62
CA LEU A 75 0.86 8.96 -20.77
C LEU A 75 0.47 10.42 -21.01
N LYS A 76 0.39 10.86 -22.27
CA LYS A 76 -0.07 12.22 -22.60
C LYS A 76 -1.48 12.51 -22.11
N LEU A 77 -2.36 11.51 -22.12
CA LEU A 77 -3.73 11.67 -21.61
C LEU A 77 -3.74 11.79 -20.09
N LEU A 78 -2.90 11.03 -19.37
CA LEU A 78 -2.72 11.19 -17.93
C LEU A 78 -2.19 12.60 -17.60
N ASP A 79 -1.15 13.06 -18.30
CA ASP A 79 -0.59 14.40 -18.12
C ASP A 79 -1.62 15.53 -18.37
N MET A 80 -2.65 15.28 -19.19
CA MET A 80 -3.73 16.23 -19.45
C MET A 80 -4.85 16.21 -18.40
N LEU A 81 -4.93 15.14 -17.60
CA LEU A 81 -5.94 14.95 -16.56
C LEU A 81 -5.43 15.32 -15.16
N GLU A 82 -4.11 15.39 -14.97
CA GLU A 82 -3.48 16.10 -13.84
C GLU A 82 -3.82 17.61 -13.86
#